data_AF-A0A8E2E573-F1
#
_entry.id   AF-A0A8E2E573-F1
#
_cell.length_a   1.000
_cell.length_b   1.000
_cell.length_c   1.000
_cell.angle_alpha   90.00
_cell.angle_beta   90.00
_cell.angle_gamma   90.00
#
_symmetry.space_group_name_H-M   'P 1'
#
loop_
_entity.id
_entity.type
_entity.pdbx_description
1 polymer ?
#
loop_
_entity_poly.entity_id
_entity_poly.type
_entity_poly.pdbx_seq_one_letter_code
_entity_poly.pdbx_strand_id
1 'polypeptide(L)'
;EVILAHNSDATVRVIESIDEDADDRSGKVPYTTDFHVIREKLASQSNFLQANLPHQKAGHGPPVFVLKGIHEQPKKVNPSSIAVEAWLAFIHHGIGKLPHHLYAMPPNEVWNVVGVGAEYGICHGSLDGLKPWFFKWYEQNLLQQILARELAFPCFVFDHAEGFMKATKWLAYNCSGHVQESNPTEYRHLHLDPRVFTGAINAARGHLKTVLQRELWGVIEHLYTATCACRKETEFDYQNTLVKLNAWPLERVYQRTAMSTILDRLAKFSFTPATTTCDSRVCQRDFNQVVYKAHDRTSQDFQGLCLDCMRRSRPKNDMTHEDYWRYNYPVNGCWDMGCRFGHGRSTW
;
A
#
# COMPACT_ATOMS: atom_id res chain seq x y z
N GLU A 1 20.63 26.83 0.14
CA GLU A 1 21.72 26.37 1.04
C GLU A 1 21.11 25.93 2.36
N VAL A 2 21.53 24.78 2.89
CA VAL A 2 21.03 24.18 4.13
C VAL A 2 22.24 23.88 5.03
N ILE A 3 22.22 24.42 6.25
CA ILE A 3 23.33 24.28 7.20
C ILE A 3 22.97 23.19 8.22
N LEU A 4 23.55 22.00 8.09
CA LEU A 4 23.37 20.87 9.01
C LEU A 4 24.50 20.77 10.06
N ALA A 5 25.58 21.54 9.89
CA ALA A 5 26.65 21.67 10.87
C ALA A 5 27.33 23.03 10.70
N HIS A 6 27.43 23.81 11.79
CA HIS A 6 28.15 25.08 11.80
C HIS A 6 29.68 24.91 11.67
N ASN A 7 30.19 23.74 12.03
CA ASN A 7 31.58 23.31 11.87
C ASN A 7 31.74 22.35 10.68
N SER A 8 31.01 22.58 9.59
CA SER A 8 31.07 21.72 8.41
C SER A 8 32.48 21.67 7.82
N ASP A 9 32.88 20.47 7.42
CA ASP A 9 34.18 20.21 6.78
C ASP A 9 34.03 19.69 5.34
N ALA A 10 32.79 19.67 4.83
CA ALA A 10 32.45 19.35 3.46
C ALA A 10 31.09 19.96 3.06
N THR A 11 30.89 20.16 1.76
CA THR A 11 29.59 20.54 1.19
C THR A 11 29.11 19.44 0.27
N VAL A 12 27.90 18.95 0.49
CA VAL A 12 27.21 18.04 -0.42
C VAL A 12 26.28 18.86 -1.30
N ARG A 13 26.46 18.79 -2.61
CA ARG A 13 25.68 19.55 -3.61
C ARG A 13 24.75 18.62 -4.37
N VAL A 14 23.46 18.95 -4.37
CA VAL A 14 22.44 18.29 -5.19
C VAL A 14 22.03 19.23 -6.31
N ILE A 15 21.94 18.71 -7.53
CA ILE A 15 21.48 19.46 -8.70
C ILE A 15 20.23 18.77 -9.25
N GLU A 16 19.09 19.41 -9.09
CA GLU A 16 17.81 18.99 -9.61
C GLU A 16 17.52 19.71 -10.93
N SER A 17 16.59 19.18 -11.71
CA SER A 17 16.12 19.81 -12.93
C SER A 17 14.61 19.93 -12.83
N ILE A 18 14.11 21.15 -12.74
CA ILE A 18 12.68 21.43 -12.64
C ILE A 18 12.19 21.80 -14.03
N ASP A 19 11.06 21.21 -14.43
CA ASP A 19 10.34 21.65 -15.63
C ASP A 19 9.66 22.97 -15.29
N GLU A 20 10.08 24.08 -15.92
CA GLU A 20 9.31 25.33 -15.87
C GLU A 20 8.03 25.15 -16.68
N ASP A 21 6.94 25.75 -16.18
CA ASP A 21 5.55 25.57 -16.62
C ASP A 21 5.32 25.30 -18.12
N ALA A 22 4.29 24.49 -18.36
CA ALA A 22 3.70 23.93 -19.59
C ALA A 22 3.47 24.88 -20.79
N ASP A 23 4.48 25.65 -21.19
CA ASP A 23 4.56 26.27 -22.51
C ASP A 23 5.76 25.63 -23.23
N ASP A 24 5.48 24.97 -24.35
CA ASP A 24 6.14 23.79 -24.93
C ASP A 24 7.59 24.03 -25.47
N ARG A 25 8.33 24.98 -24.90
CA ARG A 25 9.65 25.45 -25.38
C ARG A 25 10.67 25.88 -24.30
N SER A 26 10.36 25.87 -23.01
CA SER A 26 11.33 26.19 -21.95
C SER A 26 12.14 24.94 -21.54
N GLY A 27 13.46 25.04 -21.60
CA GLY A 27 14.37 23.98 -21.14
C GLY A 27 14.32 23.80 -19.62
N LYS A 28 14.74 22.62 -19.15
CA LYS A 28 14.87 22.33 -17.71
C LYS A 28 15.82 23.31 -17.04
N VAL A 29 15.35 24.01 -16.01
CA VAL A 29 16.21 24.90 -15.21
C VAL A 29 16.87 24.09 -14.09
N PRO A 30 18.21 24.10 -13.98
CA PRO A 30 18.89 23.41 -12.89
C PRO A 30 18.70 24.16 -11.57
N TYR A 31 18.18 23.48 -10.56
CA TYR A 31 18.11 23.97 -9.18
C TYR A 31 19.23 23.32 -8.37
N THR A 32 19.97 24.12 -7.59
CA THR A 32 21.12 23.61 -6.82
C THR A 32 20.89 23.82 -5.33
N THR A 33 21.02 22.74 -4.56
CA THR A 33 20.97 22.76 -3.10
C THR A 33 22.30 22.33 -2.52
N ASP A 34 22.94 23.21 -1.75
CA ASP A 34 24.16 22.94 -1.02
C ASP A 34 23.86 22.63 0.45
N PHE A 35 24.36 21.48 0.93
CA PHE A 35 24.24 21.00 2.29
C PHE A 35 25.61 21.03 2.98
N HIS A 36 25.71 21.76 4.09
CA HIS A 36 26.93 21.82 4.88
C HIS A 36 26.97 20.73 5.93
N VAL A 37 27.91 19.80 5.80
CA VAL A 37 27.92 18.51 6.51
C VAL A 37 29.25 18.22 7.20
N ILE A 38 29.25 17.17 8.03
CA ILE A 38 30.43 16.62 8.72
C ILE A 38 30.72 15.29 8.06
N ARG A 39 31.85 15.21 7.36
CA ARG A 39 32.26 14.07 6.54
C ARG A 39 32.33 12.77 7.33
N GLU A 40 32.87 12.84 8.54
CA GLU A 40 33.01 11.67 9.43
C GLU A 40 31.64 11.04 9.74
N LYS A 41 30.62 11.86 10.00
CA LYS A 41 29.26 11.36 10.25
C LYS A 41 28.71 10.64 9.03
N LEU A 42 28.89 11.20 7.82
CA LEU A 42 28.42 10.56 6.58
C LEU A 42 29.17 9.27 6.26
N ALA A 43 30.50 9.28 6.40
CA ALA A 43 31.37 8.13 6.17
C ALA A 43 31.01 6.96 7.10
N SER A 44 30.60 7.24 8.35
CA SER A 44 30.16 6.20 9.29
C SER A 44 28.86 5.49 8.90
N GLN A 45 28.07 6.07 7.99
CA GLN A 45 26.73 5.60 7.64
C GLN A 45 26.65 4.96 6.24
N SER A 46 27.67 5.14 5.40
CA SER A 46 27.70 4.60 4.04
C SER A 46 29.12 4.40 3.54
N ASN A 47 29.43 3.17 3.12
CA ASN A 47 30.69 2.84 2.45
C ASN A 47 30.86 3.64 1.14
N PHE A 48 29.75 3.92 0.44
CA PHE A 48 29.78 4.75 -0.77
C PHE A 48 30.23 6.17 -0.42
N LEU A 49 29.62 6.79 0.59
CA LEU A 49 29.99 8.14 1.02
C LEU A 49 31.42 8.16 1.59
N GLN A 50 31.81 7.14 2.36
CA GLN A 50 33.18 7.00 2.85
C GLN A 50 34.22 6.98 1.73
N ALA A 51 33.94 6.28 0.62
CA ALA A 51 34.86 6.15 -0.50
C ALA A 51 34.89 7.38 -1.42
N ASN A 52 33.77 8.11 -1.53
CA ASN A 52 33.60 9.17 -2.53
C ASN A 52 33.69 10.60 -1.97
N LEU A 53 33.64 10.77 -0.65
CA LEU A 53 33.77 12.10 -0.05
C LEU A 53 35.21 12.62 -0.16
N PRO A 54 35.44 13.76 -0.83
CA PRO A 54 36.78 14.30 -1.05
C PRO A 54 37.47 14.69 0.26
N HIS A 55 38.78 14.46 0.33
CA HIS A 55 39.60 14.96 1.44
C HIS A 55 39.83 16.47 1.35
N GLN A 56 39.68 17.17 2.47
CA GLN A 56 40.08 18.57 2.56
C GLN A 56 41.59 18.71 2.36
N LYS A 57 41.99 19.52 1.36
CA LYS A 57 43.39 19.88 1.13
C LYS A 57 43.73 21.14 1.93
N ALA A 58 44.93 21.18 2.53
CA ALA A 58 45.40 22.34 3.27
C ALA A 58 45.36 23.62 2.39
N GLY A 59 44.78 24.70 2.90
CA GLY A 59 44.68 25.99 2.21
C GLY A 59 43.47 26.19 1.29
N HIS A 60 42.59 25.18 1.14
CA HIS A 60 41.34 25.31 0.38
C HIS A 60 40.11 25.26 1.30
N GLY A 61 39.02 25.90 0.87
CA GLY A 61 37.72 25.83 1.54
C GLY A 61 37.17 24.39 1.60
N PRO A 62 36.02 24.18 2.29
CA PRO A 62 35.39 22.86 2.37
C PRO A 62 35.20 22.25 0.98
N PRO A 63 35.62 21.00 0.75
CA PRO A 63 35.47 20.39 -0.56
C PRO A 63 33.99 20.16 -0.89
N VAL A 64 33.64 20.39 -2.15
CA VAL A 64 32.28 20.22 -2.66
C VAL A 64 32.15 18.86 -3.33
N PHE A 65 31.25 18.02 -2.82
CA PHE A 65 30.87 16.74 -3.40
C PHE A 65 29.52 16.87 -4.10
N VAL A 66 29.49 16.71 -5.42
CA VAL A 66 28.24 16.75 -6.19
C VAL A 66 27.62 15.35 -6.22
N LEU A 67 26.47 15.18 -5.57
CA LEU A 67 25.67 13.97 -5.66
C LEU A 67 25.08 13.86 -7.07
N LYS A 68 25.38 12.76 -7.75
CA LYS A 68 24.88 12.42 -9.08
C LYS A 68 24.29 11.02 -9.03
N GLY A 69 23.25 10.77 -9.83
CA GLY A 69 22.70 9.43 -9.99
C GLY A 69 23.80 8.41 -10.37
N ILE A 70 23.85 7.30 -9.62
CA ILE A 70 24.91 6.29 -9.66
C ILE A 70 24.62 5.23 -10.74
N HIS A 71 23.36 5.03 -11.12
CA HIS A 71 22.97 3.98 -12.06
C HIS A 71 22.94 4.44 -13.53
N GLU A 72 23.40 3.56 -14.43
CA GLU A 72 23.49 3.75 -15.89
C GLU A 72 22.24 3.30 -16.69
N GLN A 73 21.10 3.01 -16.06
CA GLN A 73 19.93 2.48 -16.78
C GLN A 73 18.79 3.49 -16.90
N PRO A 74 18.12 3.57 -18.05
CA PRO A 74 18.50 4.35 -19.23
C PRO A 74 18.50 5.89 -19.01
N LYS A 75 18.26 6.39 -17.79
CA LYS A 75 18.40 7.79 -17.39
C LYS A 75 19.00 7.85 -15.98
N LYS A 76 20.05 8.65 -15.81
CA LYS A 76 20.55 9.00 -14.47
C LYS A 76 19.44 9.72 -13.71
N VAL A 77 18.97 9.14 -12.62
CA VAL A 77 17.99 9.77 -11.74
C VAL A 77 18.74 10.78 -10.89
N ASN A 78 18.41 12.06 -11.00
CA ASN A 78 18.94 13.06 -10.09
C ASN A 78 18.22 12.90 -8.75
N PRO A 79 18.94 12.86 -7.62
CA PRO A 79 18.32 12.70 -6.31
C PRO A 79 17.52 13.95 -5.95
N SER A 80 16.38 13.74 -5.26
CA SER A 80 15.61 14.85 -4.70
C SER A 80 16.40 15.52 -3.56
N SER A 81 16.49 16.86 -3.59
CA SER A 81 17.13 17.66 -2.53
C SER A 81 16.45 17.43 -1.19
N ILE A 82 15.12 17.33 -1.17
CA ILE A 82 14.35 17.10 0.06
C ILE A 82 14.61 15.69 0.60
N ALA A 83 14.68 14.69 -0.28
CA ALA A 83 14.99 13.32 0.12
C ALA A 83 16.44 13.18 0.66
N VAL A 84 17.38 13.88 0.05
CA VAL A 84 18.76 13.99 0.54
C VAL A 84 18.81 14.71 1.88
N GLU A 85 18.08 15.82 2.04
CA GLU A 85 17.98 16.53 3.32
C GLU A 85 17.49 15.62 4.44
N ALA A 86 16.48 14.78 4.19
CA ALA A 86 15.95 13.85 5.19
C ALA A 86 17.03 12.92 5.74
N TRP A 87 17.85 12.32 4.87
CA TRP A 87 18.96 11.49 5.29
C TRP A 87 20.07 12.27 5.99
N LEU A 88 20.51 13.40 5.42
CA LEU A 88 21.61 14.16 5.99
C LEU A 88 21.24 14.75 7.36
N ALA A 89 20.02 15.28 7.50
CA ALA A 89 19.50 15.78 8.77
C ALA A 89 19.38 14.66 9.81
N PHE A 90 18.90 13.47 9.41
CA PHE A 90 18.84 12.30 10.29
C PHE A 90 20.24 11.89 10.77
N ILE A 91 21.21 11.77 9.86
CA ILE A 91 22.60 11.40 10.20
C ILE A 91 23.24 12.44 11.14
N HIS A 92 22.95 13.72 10.92
CA HIS A 92 23.54 14.80 11.68
C HIS A 92 22.96 15.00 13.07
N HIS A 93 21.64 14.96 13.17
CA HIS A 93 20.90 15.43 14.34
C HIS A 93 20.03 14.35 14.99
N GLY A 94 19.86 13.20 14.33
CA GLY A 94 18.95 12.14 14.74
C GLY A 94 17.48 12.48 14.48
N ILE A 95 16.62 11.49 14.69
CA ILE A 95 15.20 11.53 14.38
C ILE A 95 14.43 12.65 15.09
N GLY A 96 14.85 13.02 16.31
CA GLY A 96 14.16 14.00 17.15
C GLY A 96 14.37 15.47 16.74
N LYS A 97 15.24 15.73 15.76
CA LYS A 97 15.61 17.09 15.31
C LYS A 97 15.44 17.29 13.80
N LEU A 98 14.64 16.43 13.16
CA LEU A 98 14.33 16.61 11.75
C LEU A 98 13.53 17.90 11.52
N PRO A 99 13.84 18.69 10.48
CA PRO A 99 13.07 19.86 10.10
C PRO A 99 11.58 19.58 9.91
N HIS A 100 10.73 20.54 10.29
CA HIS A 100 9.27 20.38 10.24
C HIS A 100 8.71 20.16 8.83
N HIS A 101 9.31 20.77 7.81
CA HIS A 101 8.85 20.64 6.42
C HIS A 101 8.97 19.21 5.89
N LEU A 102 9.89 18.40 6.43
CA LEU A 102 10.03 16.99 6.06
C LEU A 102 8.82 16.14 6.46
N TYR A 103 7.97 16.62 7.37
CA TYR A 103 6.72 15.94 7.74
C TYR A 103 5.54 16.33 6.82
N ALA A 104 5.69 17.39 6.02
CA ALA A 104 4.69 17.87 5.07
C ALA A 104 5.00 17.49 3.61
N MET A 105 5.99 16.61 3.39
CA MET A 105 6.38 16.21 2.04
C MET A 105 5.29 15.40 1.34
N PRO A 106 5.13 15.52 0.02
CA PRO A 106 4.18 14.70 -0.72
C PRO A 106 4.64 13.23 -0.80
N PRO A 107 3.74 12.28 -1.10
CA PRO A 107 4.05 10.84 -1.11
C PRO A 107 5.24 10.45 -1.99
N ASN A 108 5.39 11.09 -3.15
CA ASN A 108 6.53 10.83 -4.05
C ASN A 108 7.88 11.13 -3.39
N GLU A 109 7.95 12.09 -2.46
CA GLU A 109 9.18 12.37 -1.73
C GLU A 109 9.53 11.27 -0.73
N VAL A 110 8.53 10.59 -0.16
CA VAL A 110 8.79 9.41 0.69
C VAL A 110 9.42 8.28 -0.11
N TRP A 111 8.98 8.08 -1.35
CA TRP A 111 9.63 7.15 -2.27
C TRP A 111 11.05 7.58 -2.60
N ASN A 112 11.27 8.88 -2.88
CA ASN A 112 12.60 9.42 -3.11
C ASN A 112 13.52 9.22 -1.91
N VAL A 113 13.03 9.35 -0.67
CA VAL A 113 13.81 9.05 0.55
C VAL A 113 14.30 7.60 0.52
N VAL A 114 13.42 6.64 0.21
CA VAL A 114 13.83 5.23 0.09
C VAL A 114 14.84 5.04 -1.05
N GLY A 115 14.60 5.66 -2.21
CA GLY A 115 15.48 5.58 -3.39
C GLY A 115 16.87 6.13 -3.15
N VAL A 116 16.97 7.35 -2.62
CA VAL A 116 18.25 7.98 -2.22
C VAL A 116 18.96 7.10 -1.21
N GLY A 117 18.26 6.61 -0.18
CA GLY A 117 18.89 5.77 0.83
C GLY A 117 19.43 4.45 0.27
N ALA A 118 18.73 3.84 -0.68
CA ALA A 118 19.16 2.62 -1.36
C ALA A 118 20.35 2.88 -2.30
N GLU A 119 20.24 3.90 -3.16
CA GLU A 119 21.24 4.27 -4.16
C GLU A 119 22.58 4.62 -3.53
N TYR A 120 22.59 5.41 -2.45
CA TYR A 120 23.81 5.82 -1.76
C TYR A 120 24.20 4.89 -0.60
N GLY A 121 23.56 3.72 -0.47
CA GLY A 121 23.91 2.70 0.52
C GLY A 121 23.69 3.10 1.98
N ILE A 122 22.85 4.10 2.26
CA ILE A 122 22.51 4.58 3.61
C ILE A 122 21.44 3.68 4.26
N CYS A 123 20.52 3.14 3.45
CA CYS A 123 19.40 2.31 3.91
C CYS A 123 19.84 1.05 4.67
N HIS A 124 20.99 0.45 4.34
CA HIS A 124 21.41 -0.86 4.84
C HIS A 124 21.77 -0.89 6.34
N GLY A 125 21.94 0.27 6.99
CA GLY A 125 22.16 0.36 8.44
C GLY A 125 21.22 1.31 9.19
N SER A 126 20.50 2.18 8.47
CA SER A 126 19.91 3.37 9.08
C SER A 126 18.43 3.58 8.76
N LEU A 127 17.82 2.76 7.90
CA LEU A 127 16.40 2.85 7.55
C LEU A 127 15.48 2.72 8.76
N ASP A 128 15.82 1.82 9.69
CA ASP A 128 15.06 1.65 10.95
C ASP A 128 15.00 2.94 11.78
N GLY A 129 16.03 3.79 11.69
CA GLY A 129 16.08 5.08 12.37
C GLY A 129 15.11 6.12 11.82
N LEU A 130 14.67 5.98 10.56
CA LEU A 130 13.67 6.86 9.93
C LEU A 130 12.23 6.36 10.10
N LYS A 131 12.00 5.14 10.61
CA LYS A 131 10.64 4.62 10.86
C LYS A 131 9.79 5.57 11.70
N PRO A 132 10.25 6.16 12.82
CA PRO A 132 9.43 7.07 13.61
C PRO A 132 9.03 8.34 12.83
N TRP A 133 9.89 8.82 11.93
CA TRP A 133 9.54 9.92 11.04
C TRP A 133 8.44 9.51 10.07
N PHE A 134 8.58 8.36 9.40
CA PHE A 134 7.55 7.88 8.47
C PHE A 134 6.21 7.67 9.18
N PHE A 135 6.20 7.16 10.41
CA PHE A 135 4.97 6.93 11.17
C PHE A 135 4.25 8.26 11.44
N LYS A 136 4.99 9.27 11.91
CA LYS A 136 4.43 10.61 12.13
C LYS A 136 4.02 11.31 10.83
N TRP A 137 4.80 11.16 9.76
CA TRP A 137 4.43 11.64 8.43
C TRP A 137 3.13 10.98 7.96
N TYR A 138 3.00 9.67 8.12
CA TYR A 138 1.84 8.89 7.70
C TYR A 138 0.56 9.37 8.41
N GLU A 139 0.61 9.59 9.72
CA GLU A 139 -0.51 10.12 10.51
C GLU A 139 -0.99 11.51 10.03
N GLN A 140 -0.06 12.37 9.62
CA GLN A 140 -0.35 13.76 9.22
C GLN A 140 -0.88 13.89 7.78
N ASN A 141 -0.49 12.97 6.90
CA ASN A 141 -0.78 13.06 5.46
C ASN A 141 -1.91 12.13 4.99
N LEU A 142 -2.46 11.30 5.89
CA LEU A 142 -3.55 10.35 5.61
C LEU A 142 -4.94 10.99 5.38
N LEU A 143 -5.12 12.27 5.77
CA LEU A 143 -6.41 12.95 5.73
C LEU A 143 -6.86 13.35 4.30
N GLN A 144 -6.04 13.09 3.28
CA GLN A 144 -6.38 13.37 1.88
C GLN A 144 -6.52 12.06 1.09
N GLN A 145 -7.66 11.90 0.43
CA GLN A 145 -8.09 10.65 -0.23
C GLN A 145 -7.10 10.14 -1.31
N ILE A 146 -7.04 8.81 -1.44
CA ILE A 146 -6.51 8.01 -2.57
C ILE A 146 -5.00 8.14 -2.83
N LEU A 147 -4.22 7.44 -2.00
CA LEU A 147 -2.80 7.13 -2.28
C LEU A 147 -2.48 5.66 -2.01
N ALA A 148 -3.48 4.77 -1.87
CA ALA A 148 -3.25 3.39 -1.45
C ALA A 148 -2.25 2.62 -2.36
N ARG A 149 -2.24 2.91 -3.67
CA ARG A 149 -1.29 2.32 -4.63
C ARG A 149 0.15 2.79 -4.43
N GLU A 150 0.32 3.98 -3.88
CA GLU A 150 1.62 4.62 -3.63
C GLU A 150 2.09 4.39 -2.19
N LEU A 151 1.18 4.19 -1.24
CA LEU A 151 1.52 4.02 0.18
C LEU A 151 1.89 2.60 0.57
N ALA A 152 1.48 1.59 -0.22
CA ALA A 152 1.76 0.21 0.10
C ALA A 152 3.26 -0.09 0.20
N PHE A 153 4.06 0.41 -0.75
CA PHE A 153 5.51 0.20 -0.74
C PHE A 153 6.20 0.89 0.43
N PRO A 154 6.04 2.21 0.68
CA PRO A 154 6.60 2.85 1.86
C PRO A 154 6.16 2.19 3.17
N CYS A 155 4.87 1.83 3.32
CA CYS A 155 4.40 1.15 4.52
C CYS A 155 5.08 -0.21 4.74
N PHE A 156 5.35 -0.95 3.65
CA PHE A 156 6.07 -2.21 3.73
C PHE A 156 7.55 -1.99 4.11
N VAL A 157 8.22 -1.04 3.45
CA VAL A 157 9.65 -0.74 3.66
C VAL A 157 9.91 -0.22 5.08
N PHE A 158 9.08 0.68 5.58
CA PHE A 158 9.18 1.22 6.93
C PHE A 158 8.54 0.32 8.01
N ASP A 159 8.08 -0.88 7.67
CA ASP A 159 7.42 -1.81 8.61
C ASP A 159 6.20 -1.20 9.33
N HIS A 160 5.46 -0.33 8.64
CA HIS A 160 4.26 0.32 9.15
C HIS A 160 3.03 -0.57 8.88
N ALA A 161 2.82 -1.56 9.76
CA ALA A 161 1.79 -2.60 9.56
C ALA A 161 0.36 -2.06 9.39
N GLU A 162 -0.05 -1.06 10.18
CA GLU A 162 -1.42 -0.52 10.08
C GLU A 162 -1.68 0.06 8.69
N GLY A 163 -0.78 0.91 8.24
CA GLY A 163 -0.86 1.58 6.95
C GLY A 163 -0.80 0.62 5.77
N PHE A 164 0.04 -0.43 5.86
CA PHE A 164 0.09 -1.48 4.85
C PHE A 164 -1.23 -2.24 4.76
N MET A 165 -1.78 -2.63 5.92
CA MET A 165 -3.06 -3.32 6.02
C MET A 165 -4.21 -2.44 5.48
N LYS A 166 -4.29 -1.17 5.87
CA LYS A 166 -5.31 -0.22 5.36
C LYS A 166 -5.20 -0.01 3.85
N ALA A 167 -3.98 0.19 3.33
CA ALA A 167 -3.76 0.40 1.90
C ALA A 167 -4.19 -0.83 1.09
N THR A 168 -3.73 -2.02 1.48
CA THR A 168 -4.04 -3.28 0.78
C THR A 168 -5.54 -3.63 0.87
N LYS A 169 -6.20 -3.38 2.02
CA LYS A 169 -7.66 -3.48 2.15
C LYS A 169 -8.35 -2.55 1.17
N TRP A 170 -7.99 -1.27 1.17
CA TRP A 170 -8.61 -0.29 0.27
C TRP A 170 -8.47 -0.73 -1.20
N LEU A 171 -7.30 -1.22 -1.61
CA LEU A 171 -7.08 -1.71 -2.97
C LEU A 171 -7.96 -2.92 -3.33
N ALA A 172 -8.11 -3.87 -2.40
CA ALA A 172 -8.94 -5.04 -2.61
C ALA A 172 -10.41 -4.66 -2.87
N TYR A 173 -10.98 -3.72 -2.11
CA TYR A 173 -12.38 -3.33 -2.28
C TYR A 173 -12.63 -2.30 -3.38
N ASN A 174 -11.72 -1.33 -3.58
CA ASN A 174 -12.00 -0.13 -4.38
C ASN A 174 -11.40 -0.13 -5.78
N CYS A 175 -10.46 -1.02 -6.10
CA CYS A 175 -9.99 -1.11 -7.48
C CYS A 175 -11.03 -1.83 -8.36
N SER A 176 -11.15 -1.44 -9.62
CA SER A 176 -11.69 -2.29 -10.69
C SER A 176 -10.53 -2.94 -11.45
N GLY A 177 -10.75 -4.12 -12.03
CA GLY A 177 -9.71 -4.83 -12.77
C GLY A 177 -8.54 -5.34 -11.91
N HIS A 178 -7.36 -5.47 -12.51
CA HIS A 178 -6.14 -5.91 -11.83
C HIS A 178 -5.54 -4.79 -10.99
N VAL A 179 -5.18 -5.10 -9.74
CA VAL A 179 -4.45 -4.17 -8.89
C VAL A 179 -3.02 -4.04 -9.38
N GLN A 180 -2.57 -2.79 -9.51
CA GLN A 180 -1.20 -2.42 -9.84
C GLN A 180 -0.67 -1.48 -8.75
N GLU A 181 0.61 -1.65 -8.45
CA GLU A 181 1.37 -0.68 -7.68
C GLU A 181 1.60 0.58 -8.53
N SER A 182 1.65 1.75 -7.88
CA SER A 182 2.00 3.01 -8.53
C SER A 182 3.28 3.53 -7.88
N ASN A 183 4.37 3.55 -8.63
CA ASN A 183 5.61 4.20 -8.23
C ASN A 183 5.66 5.59 -8.90
N PRO A 184 5.50 6.68 -8.12
CA PRO A 184 5.43 8.04 -8.63
C PRO A 184 6.82 8.63 -8.93
N THR A 185 7.90 7.85 -8.83
CA THR A 185 9.28 8.32 -8.98
C THR A 185 9.99 7.68 -10.18
N GLU A 186 11.16 8.21 -10.49
CA GLU A 186 12.06 7.65 -11.51
C GLU A 186 12.84 6.42 -11.02
N TYR A 187 12.75 6.10 -9.72
CA TYR A 187 13.35 4.90 -9.13
C TYR A 187 12.53 3.64 -9.44
N ARG A 188 12.42 3.28 -10.74
CA ARG A 188 11.60 2.15 -11.27
C ARG A 188 12.04 0.75 -10.81
N HIS A 189 13.08 0.64 -9.99
CA HIS A 189 13.47 -0.62 -9.35
C HIS A 189 12.86 -0.77 -7.95
N LEU A 190 12.39 0.33 -7.35
CA LEU A 190 11.67 0.31 -6.09
C LEU A 190 10.26 -0.18 -6.35
N HIS A 191 9.98 -1.41 -5.97
CA HIS A 191 8.68 -2.05 -6.13
C HIS A 191 8.54 -3.15 -5.08
N LEU A 192 7.30 -3.46 -4.70
CA LEU A 192 7.00 -4.69 -4.00
C LEU A 192 7.08 -5.88 -4.96
N ASP A 193 7.54 -7.03 -4.46
CA ASP A 193 7.48 -8.27 -5.24
C ASP A 193 6.04 -8.51 -5.70
N PRO A 194 5.78 -8.68 -7.02
CA PRO A 194 4.42 -8.82 -7.54
C PRO A 194 3.66 -10.00 -6.93
N ARG A 195 4.33 -11.11 -6.60
CA ARG A 195 3.68 -12.27 -5.96
C ARG A 195 3.23 -11.91 -4.55
N VAL A 196 4.04 -11.12 -3.85
CA VAL A 196 3.80 -10.70 -2.48
C VAL A 196 2.71 -9.63 -2.38
N PHE A 197 2.62 -8.75 -3.36
CA PHE A 197 1.69 -7.61 -3.31
C PHE A 197 0.50 -7.78 -4.26
N THR A 198 0.71 -7.60 -5.57
CA THR A 198 -0.40 -7.57 -6.54
C THR A 198 -1.08 -8.94 -6.66
N GLY A 199 -0.33 -10.03 -6.61
CA GLY A 199 -0.83 -11.40 -6.61
C GLY A 199 -1.74 -11.68 -5.41
N ALA A 200 -1.26 -11.41 -4.20
CA ALA A 200 -2.02 -11.61 -2.96
C ALA A 200 -3.30 -10.75 -2.90
N ILE A 201 -3.24 -9.48 -3.32
CA ILE A 201 -4.43 -8.62 -3.36
C ILE A 201 -5.44 -9.11 -4.41
N ASN A 202 -4.97 -9.52 -5.60
CA ASN A 202 -5.86 -10.06 -6.63
C ASN A 202 -6.50 -11.40 -6.21
N ALA A 203 -5.79 -12.24 -5.44
CA ALA A 203 -6.36 -13.44 -4.83
C ALA A 203 -7.45 -13.09 -3.81
N ALA A 204 -7.20 -12.13 -2.92
CA ALA A 204 -8.19 -11.63 -1.97
C ALA A 204 -9.43 -11.08 -2.68
N ARG A 205 -9.24 -10.32 -3.77
CA ARG A 205 -10.33 -9.83 -4.65
C ARG A 205 -11.17 -10.96 -5.24
N GLY A 206 -10.51 -11.99 -5.78
CA GLY A 206 -11.18 -13.20 -6.26
C GLY A 206 -12.00 -13.87 -5.15
N HIS A 207 -11.45 -13.95 -3.93
CA HIS A 207 -12.15 -14.51 -2.78
C HIS A 207 -13.38 -13.69 -2.39
N LEU A 208 -13.29 -12.36 -2.34
CA LEU A 208 -14.44 -11.48 -2.07
C LEU A 208 -15.57 -11.73 -3.05
N LYS A 209 -15.25 -11.87 -4.36
CA LYS A 209 -16.24 -12.21 -5.38
C LYS A 209 -16.88 -13.57 -5.07
N THR A 210 -16.09 -14.59 -4.74
CA THR A 210 -16.60 -15.92 -4.40
C THR A 210 -17.51 -15.91 -3.18
N VAL A 211 -17.15 -15.17 -2.13
CA VAL A 211 -17.99 -15.01 -0.92
C VAL A 211 -19.32 -14.38 -1.31
N LEU A 212 -19.31 -13.23 -1.99
CA LEU A 212 -20.55 -12.56 -2.39
C LEU A 212 -21.42 -13.43 -3.31
N GLN A 213 -20.82 -14.08 -4.30
CA GLN A 213 -21.52 -14.99 -5.21
C GLN A 213 -22.19 -16.12 -4.44
N ARG A 214 -21.48 -16.78 -3.52
CA ARG A 214 -22.01 -17.88 -2.72
C ARG A 214 -23.21 -17.44 -1.89
N GLU A 215 -23.11 -16.27 -1.23
CA GLU A 215 -24.19 -15.79 -0.37
C GLU A 215 -25.45 -15.41 -1.17
N LEU A 216 -25.30 -14.75 -2.32
CA LEU A 216 -26.43 -14.39 -3.19
C LEU A 216 -27.03 -15.61 -3.90
N TRP A 217 -26.18 -16.52 -4.39
CA TRP A 217 -26.62 -17.75 -5.07
C TRP A 217 -27.30 -18.73 -4.12
N GLY A 218 -26.90 -18.76 -2.85
CA GLY A 218 -27.54 -19.62 -1.85
C GLY A 218 -29.05 -19.41 -1.77
N VAL A 219 -29.55 -18.18 -2.00
CA VAL A 219 -31.00 -17.90 -2.07
C VAL A 219 -31.67 -18.70 -3.19
N ILE A 220 -31.05 -18.73 -4.36
CA ILE A 220 -31.53 -19.40 -5.56
C ILE A 220 -31.53 -20.92 -5.33
N GLU A 221 -30.47 -21.47 -4.72
CA GLU A 221 -30.42 -22.90 -4.36
C GLU A 221 -31.57 -23.30 -3.44
N HIS A 222 -31.92 -22.47 -2.45
CA HIS A 222 -33.06 -22.76 -1.59
C HIS A 222 -34.38 -22.74 -2.39
N LEU A 223 -34.55 -21.82 -3.35
CA LEU A 223 -35.74 -21.77 -4.21
C LEU A 223 -35.85 -23.02 -5.11
N TYR A 224 -34.74 -23.60 -5.56
CA TYR A 224 -34.74 -24.87 -6.30
C TYR A 224 -35.28 -26.05 -5.49
N THR A 225 -35.06 -26.05 -4.16
CA THR A 225 -35.61 -27.07 -3.26
C THR A 225 -37.09 -26.90 -2.95
N ALA A 226 -37.68 -25.73 -3.24
CA ALA A 226 -39.09 -25.47 -2.97
C ALA A 226 -40.00 -26.27 -3.93
N THR A 227 -41.15 -26.74 -3.45
CA THR A 227 -42.13 -27.49 -4.26
C THR A 227 -43.27 -26.63 -4.82
N CYS A 228 -43.38 -25.39 -4.35
CA CYS A 228 -44.46 -24.48 -4.72
C CYS A 228 -44.33 -23.94 -6.16
N ALA A 229 -45.46 -23.55 -6.75
CA ALA A 229 -45.48 -22.98 -8.11
C ALA A 229 -44.82 -21.59 -8.18
N CYS A 230 -44.94 -20.78 -7.13
CA CYS A 230 -44.42 -19.41 -7.08
C CYS A 230 -42.88 -19.31 -7.03
N ARG A 231 -42.15 -20.42 -6.84
CA ARG A 231 -40.67 -20.42 -6.77
C ARG A 231 -40.01 -19.80 -8.00
N LYS A 232 -40.57 -20.06 -9.19
CA LYS A 232 -40.01 -19.57 -10.47
C LYS A 232 -40.13 -18.05 -10.59
N GLU A 233 -41.32 -17.52 -10.27
CA GLU A 233 -41.58 -16.08 -10.29
C GLU A 233 -40.74 -15.37 -9.21
N THR A 234 -40.67 -15.93 -8.00
CA THR A 234 -39.85 -15.39 -6.91
C THR A 234 -38.37 -15.35 -7.27
N GLU A 235 -37.83 -16.41 -7.89
CA GLU A 235 -36.44 -16.45 -8.37
C GLU A 235 -36.20 -15.37 -9.43
N PHE A 236 -37.11 -15.27 -10.41
CA PHE A 236 -37.01 -14.29 -11.48
C PHE A 236 -37.01 -12.85 -10.94
N ASP A 237 -37.95 -12.52 -10.05
CA ASP A 237 -38.07 -11.17 -9.48
C ASP A 237 -36.88 -10.82 -8.57
N TYR A 238 -36.39 -11.79 -7.80
CA TYR A 238 -35.19 -11.63 -6.99
C TYR A 238 -33.97 -11.29 -7.87
N GLN A 239 -33.73 -12.10 -8.90
CA GLN A 239 -32.62 -11.88 -9.84
C GLN A 239 -32.79 -10.57 -10.61
N ASN A 240 -34.01 -10.27 -11.08
CA ASN A 240 -34.34 -9.02 -11.78
C ASN A 240 -34.06 -7.80 -10.89
N THR A 241 -34.36 -7.87 -9.59
CA THR A 241 -34.03 -6.81 -8.64
C THR A 241 -32.52 -6.61 -8.53
N LEU A 242 -31.74 -7.69 -8.43
CA LEU A 242 -30.27 -7.58 -8.41
C LEU A 242 -29.70 -7.03 -9.73
N VAL A 243 -30.28 -7.40 -10.87
CA VAL A 243 -29.90 -6.88 -12.20
C VAL A 243 -30.18 -5.39 -12.30
N LYS A 244 -31.34 -4.92 -11.84
CA LYS A 244 -31.69 -3.48 -11.81
C LYS A 244 -30.72 -2.65 -10.98
N LEU A 245 -30.15 -3.23 -9.92
CA LEU A 245 -29.12 -2.58 -9.11
C LEU A 245 -27.73 -2.60 -9.76
N ASN A 246 -27.56 -3.26 -10.91
CA ASN A 246 -26.26 -3.56 -11.51
C ASN A 246 -25.32 -4.30 -10.55
N ALA A 247 -25.85 -5.28 -9.82
CA ALA A 247 -25.09 -6.16 -8.92
C ALA A 247 -25.05 -7.63 -9.40
N TRP A 248 -25.77 -7.97 -10.47
CA TRP A 248 -25.90 -9.33 -11.00
C TRP A 248 -25.93 -9.36 -12.54
N PRO A 249 -25.44 -10.43 -13.20
CA PRO A 249 -24.62 -11.51 -12.65
C PRO A 249 -23.22 -11.03 -12.26
N LEU A 250 -22.69 -11.54 -11.14
CA LEU A 250 -21.48 -11.00 -10.54
C LEU A 250 -20.25 -11.18 -11.45
N GLU A 251 -20.21 -12.23 -12.27
CA GLU A 251 -19.16 -12.50 -13.25
C GLU A 251 -18.94 -11.34 -14.21
N ARG A 252 -20.01 -10.64 -14.59
CA ARG A 252 -19.95 -9.52 -15.54
C ARG A 252 -19.73 -8.20 -14.81
N VAL A 253 -20.45 -7.98 -13.72
CA VAL A 253 -20.39 -6.71 -12.97
C VAL A 253 -19.01 -6.50 -12.34
N TYR A 254 -18.44 -7.55 -11.75
CA TYR A 254 -17.18 -7.48 -11.00
C TYR A 254 -15.96 -7.14 -11.89
N GLN A 255 -16.02 -7.47 -13.18
CA GLN A 255 -14.92 -7.14 -14.11
C GLN A 255 -14.73 -5.63 -14.30
N ARG A 256 -15.80 -4.84 -14.15
CA ARG A 256 -15.82 -3.41 -14.48
C ARG A 256 -16.10 -2.52 -13.27
N THR A 257 -16.59 -3.11 -12.18
CA THR A 257 -17.05 -2.38 -11.00
C THR A 257 -16.24 -2.82 -9.78
N ALA A 258 -15.82 -1.87 -8.95
CA ALA A 258 -15.17 -2.15 -7.67
C ALA A 258 -16.13 -2.90 -6.72
N MET A 259 -15.58 -3.72 -5.82
CA MET A 259 -16.40 -4.46 -4.84
C MET A 259 -17.18 -3.49 -3.94
N SER A 260 -16.56 -2.40 -3.49
CA SER A 260 -17.24 -1.38 -2.66
C SER A 260 -18.50 -0.84 -3.35
N THR A 261 -18.40 -0.48 -4.63
CA THR A 261 -19.56 0.00 -5.41
C THR A 261 -20.65 -1.05 -5.58
N ILE A 262 -20.30 -2.33 -5.71
CA ILE A 262 -21.29 -3.43 -5.76
C ILE A 262 -21.99 -3.54 -4.40
N LEU A 263 -21.24 -3.48 -3.31
CA LEU A 263 -21.80 -3.50 -1.95
C LEU A 263 -22.72 -2.29 -1.71
N ASP A 264 -22.33 -1.08 -2.13
CA ASP A 264 -23.17 0.13 -2.03
C ASP A 264 -24.49 0.01 -2.81
N ARG A 265 -24.48 -0.72 -3.94
CA ARG A 265 -25.70 -1.03 -4.72
C ARG A 265 -26.58 -2.04 -3.98
N LEU A 266 -25.98 -3.08 -3.42
CA LEU A 266 -26.69 -4.10 -2.64
C LEU A 266 -27.28 -3.56 -1.34
N ALA A 267 -26.67 -2.53 -0.73
CA ALA A 267 -27.24 -1.84 0.42
C ALA A 267 -28.60 -1.16 0.12
N LYS A 268 -28.90 -0.91 -1.17
CA LYS A 268 -30.18 -0.35 -1.65
C LYS A 268 -31.17 -1.43 -2.09
N PHE A 269 -30.83 -2.71 -1.91
CA PHE A 269 -31.69 -3.82 -2.30
C PHE A 269 -33.01 -3.77 -1.53
N SER A 270 -34.11 -3.81 -2.28
CA SER A 270 -35.46 -3.88 -1.75
C SER A 270 -36.30 -4.80 -2.62
N PHE A 271 -36.72 -5.92 -2.03
CA PHE A 271 -37.58 -6.90 -2.69
C PHE A 271 -38.57 -7.49 -1.69
N THR A 272 -39.83 -7.50 -2.09
CA THR A 272 -40.92 -8.18 -1.39
C THR A 272 -41.59 -9.12 -2.39
N PRO A 273 -41.64 -10.44 -2.11
CA PRO A 273 -42.32 -11.40 -2.98
C PRO A 273 -43.80 -11.04 -3.18
N ALA A 274 -44.30 -11.16 -4.41
CA ALA A 274 -45.71 -10.91 -4.71
C ALA A 274 -46.65 -11.98 -4.09
N THR A 275 -46.14 -13.18 -3.85
CA THR A 275 -46.92 -14.29 -3.30
C THR A 275 -47.15 -14.14 -1.79
N THR A 276 -48.40 -13.96 -1.40
CA THR A 276 -48.81 -13.88 0.01
C THR A 276 -49.06 -15.25 0.64
N THR A 277 -49.33 -16.29 -0.15
CA THR A 277 -49.56 -17.67 0.30
C THR A 277 -48.62 -18.65 -0.42
N CYS A 278 -47.67 -19.23 0.32
CA CYS A 278 -46.71 -20.20 -0.22
C CYS A 278 -46.62 -21.42 0.70
N ASP A 279 -47.02 -22.60 0.20
CA ASP A 279 -47.01 -23.84 0.98
C ASP A 279 -45.60 -24.22 1.47
N SER A 280 -44.57 -23.92 0.67
CA SER A 280 -43.18 -24.22 1.02
C SER A 280 -42.56 -23.23 2.02
N ARG A 281 -43.19 -22.07 2.25
CA ARG A 281 -42.65 -20.91 3.00
C ARG A 281 -41.32 -20.32 2.50
N VAL A 282 -40.58 -21.00 1.63
CA VAL A 282 -39.30 -20.55 1.07
C VAL A 282 -39.46 -19.21 0.33
N CYS A 283 -40.53 -19.06 -0.44
CA CYS A 283 -40.80 -17.83 -1.21
C CYS A 283 -41.26 -16.64 -0.36
N GLN A 284 -41.54 -16.83 0.94
CA GLN A 284 -41.94 -15.76 1.87
C GLN A 284 -40.78 -15.27 2.74
N ARG A 285 -39.56 -15.76 2.48
CA ARG A 285 -38.37 -15.37 3.24
C ARG A 285 -38.11 -13.87 3.08
N ASP A 286 -37.50 -13.27 4.10
CA ASP A 286 -36.98 -11.91 4.01
C ASP A 286 -35.69 -11.87 3.17
N PHE A 287 -35.84 -11.63 1.87
CA PHE A 287 -34.74 -11.51 0.93
C PHE A 287 -33.85 -10.30 1.22
N ASN A 288 -34.41 -9.23 1.81
CA ASN A 288 -33.65 -8.04 2.18
C ASN A 288 -32.64 -8.39 3.27
N GLN A 289 -33.07 -9.13 4.29
CA GLN A 289 -32.16 -9.60 5.34
C GLN A 289 -31.06 -10.52 4.78
N VAL A 290 -31.37 -11.37 3.78
CA VAL A 290 -30.35 -12.23 3.19
C VAL A 290 -29.31 -11.43 2.41
N VAL A 291 -29.74 -10.49 1.57
CA VAL A 291 -28.83 -9.61 0.81
C VAL A 291 -28.02 -8.71 1.75
N TYR A 292 -28.62 -8.21 2.83
CA TYR A 292 -27.92 -7.46 3.87
C TYR A 292 -26.82 -8.31 4.53
N LYS A 293 -27.09 -9.58 4.87
CA LYS A 293 -26.08 -10.49 5.41
C LYS A 293 -24.97 -10.79 4.40
N ALA A 294 -25.29 -10.95 3.12
CA ALA A 294 -24.30 -11.13 2.06
C ALA A 294 -23.38 -9.92 1.94
N HIS A 295 -23.96 -8.72 1.99
CA HIS A 295 -23.23 -7.45 2.04
C HIS A 295 -22.28 -7.40 3.25
N ASP A 296 -22.80 -7.61 4.47
CA ASP A 296 -22.04 -7.49 5.71
C ASP A 296 -20.91 -8.51 5.81
N ARG A 297 -21.17 -9.76 5.44
CA ARG A 297 -20.14 -10.81 5.40
C ARG A 297 -19.01 -10.46 4.43
N THR A 298 -19.36 -9.97 3.23
CA THR A 298 -18.38 -9.63 2.21
C THR A 298 -17.57 -8.39 2.59
N SER A 299 -18.19 -7.37 3.18
CA SER A 299 -17.51 -6.11 3.55
C SER A 299 -16.48 -6.27 4.68
N GLN A 300 -16.64 -7.31 5.49
CA GLN A 300 -15.76 -7.64 6.61
C GLN A 300 -14.80 -8.81 6.32
N ASP A 301 -14.87 -9.40 5.12
CA ASP A 301 -14.21 -10.67 4.81
C ASP A 301 -12.68 -10.54 4.74
N PHE A 302 -12.20 -9.42 4.20
CA PHE A 302 -10.78 -9.09 4.06
C PHE A 302 -10.41 -7.82 4.83
N GLN A 303 -9.40 -7.90 5.69
CA GLN A 303 -8.92 -6.78 6.50
C GLN A 303 -7.65 -6.12 5.96
N GLY A 304 -7.07 -6.63 4.87
CA GLY A 304 -5.77 -6.23 4.36
C GLY A 304 -4.72 -7.31 4.58
N LEU A 305 -3.60 -7.20 3.88
CA LEU A 305 -2.44 -8.08 4.09
C LEU A 305 -1.75 -7.71 5.41
N CYS A 306 -1.39 -8.72 6.21
CA CYS A 306 -0.71 -8.51 7.48
C CYS A 306 0.80 -8.71 7.35
N LEU A 307 1.59 -7.65 7.60
CA LEU A 307 3.06 -7.73 7.57
C LEU A 307 3.62 -8.77 8.56
N ASP A 308 2.95 -8.98 9.69
CA ASP A 308 3.40 -9.95 10.70
C ASP A 308 3.16 -11.38 10.24
N CYS A 309 2.01 -11.66 9.61
CA CYS A 309 1.76 -12.95 8.96
C CYS A 309 2.78 -13.21 7.84
N MET A 310 2.98 -12.23 6.95
CA MET A 310 3.96 -12.34 5.86
C MET A 310 5.37 -12.62 6.38
N ARG A 311 5.78 -12.00 7.49
CA ARG A 311 7.08 -12.24 8.14
C ARG A 311 7.14 -13.64 8.75
N ARG A 312 6.08 -14.07 9.45
CA ARG A 312 5.98 -15.39 10.09
C ARG A 312 6.04 -16.53 9.08
N SER A 313 5.49 -16.33 7.89
CA SER A 313 5.46 -17.34 6.82
C SER A 313 6.73 -17.37 5.96
N ARG A 314 7.76 -16.57 6.27
CA ARG A 314 9.05 -16.69 5.58
C ARG A 314 9.74 -18.01 5.98
N PRO A 315 10.25 -18.79 5.03
CA PRO A 315 11.03 -19.98 5.33
C PRO A 315 12.19 -19.62 6.25
N LYS A 316 12.34 -20.35 7.36
CA LYS A 316 13.54 -20.28 8.19
C LYS A 316 14.44 -21.46 7.80
N ASN A 317 15.76 -21.29 7.90
CA ASN A 317 16.73 -22.24 7.33
C ASN A 317 16.68 -23.67 7.90
N ASP A 318 15.83 -23.96 8.89
CA ASP A 318 15.63 -25.28 9.48
C ASP A 318 14.14 -25.68 9.62
N MET A 319 13.22 -24.96 8.96
CA MET A 319 11.79 -25.19 9.12
C MET A 319 11.29 -26.31 8.20
N THR A 320 10.75 -27.38 8.78
CA THR A 320 10.05 -28.43 8.01
C THR A 320 8.72 -27.93 7.47
N HIS A 321 8.11 -28.70 6.55
CA HIS A 321 6.77 -28.39 6.05
C HIS A 321 5.72 -28.43 7.18
N GLU A 322 5.83 -29.39 8.09
CA GLU A 322 4.96 -29.50 9.27
C GLU A 322 5.12 -28.30 10.20
N ASP A 323 6.36 -27.84 10.43
CA ASP A 323 6.62 -26.66 11.24
C ASP A 323 6.01 -25.41 10.61
N TYR A 324 6.13 -25.24 9.29
CA TYR A 324 5.50 -24.13 8.58
C TYR A 324 4.00 -24.07 8.87
N TRP A 325 3.28 -25.18 8.71
CA TRP A 325 1.85 -25.19 8.97
C TRP A 325 1.56 -24.95 10.44
N ARG A 326 2.31 -25.59 11.36
CA ARG A 326 2.13 -25.40 12.81
C ARG A 326 2.30 -23.94 13.23
N TYR A 327 3.25 -23.21 12.65
CA TYR A 327 3.49 -21.80 12.96
C TYR A 327 2.47 -20.84 12.32
N ASN A 328 1.81 -21.24 11.24
CA ASN A 328 0.87 -20.39 10.50
C ASN A 328 -0.61 -20.78 10.71
N TYR A 329 -0.88 -21.90 11.39
CA TYR A 329 -2.23 -22.34 11.72
C TYR A 329 -2.86 -21.44 12.79
N PRO A 330 -4.19 -21.21 12.76
CA PRO A 330 -4.87 -20.42 13.77
C PRO A 330 -4.76 -21.08 15.15
N VAL A 331 -4.47 -20.28 16.16
CA VAL A 331 -4.47 -20.72 17.56
C VAL A 331 -5.88 -20.51 18.10
N ASN A 332 -6.57 -21.61 18.44
CA ASN A 332 -7.99 -21.58 18.88
C ASN A 332 -8.93 -20.87 17.89
N GLY A 333 -8.65 -20.96 16.58
CA GLY A 333 -9.42 -20.29 15.54
C GLY A 333 -9.02 -18.83 15.28
N CYS A 334 -8.10 -18.27 16.07
CA CYS A 334 -7.60 -16.91 15.91
C CYS A 334 -6.36 -16.88 15.00
N TRP A 335 -6.48 -16.17 13.86
CA TRP A 335 -5.42 -16.06 12.85
C TRP A 335 -4.41 -14.94 13.12
N ASP A 336 -4.79 -13.97 13.94
CA ASP A 336 -4.06 -12.74 14.26
C ASP A 336 -3.31 -12.83 15.59
N MET A 337 -3.21 -14.02 16.17
CA MET A 337 -2.41 -14.24 17.38
C MET A 337 -0.94 -13.89 17.12
N GLY A 338 -0.43 -12.90 17.85
CA GLY A 338 0.93 -12.37 17.72
C GLY A 338 1.10 -11.29 16.63
N CYS A 339 0.03 -10.87 15.97
CA CYS A 339 0.04 -9.75 15.03
C CYS A 339 -0.16 -8.42 15.75
N ARG A 340 0.42 -7.34 15.23
CA ARG A 340 0.24 -5.98 15.74
C ARG A 340 -1.19 -5.47 15.56
N PHE A 341 -1.92 -6.01 14.59
CA PHE A 341 -3.28 -5.63 14.27
C PHE A 341 -4.16 -6.87 14.04
N GLY A 342 -5.37 -6.82 14.57
CA GLY A 342 -6.37 -7.87 14.38
C GLY A 342 -6.89 -7.92 12.94
N HIS A 343 -7.01 -9.12 12.39
CA HIS A 343 -7.50 -9.35 11.03
C HIS A 343 -8.46 -10.55 10.90
N GLY A 344 -8.66 -11.34 11.96
CA GLY A 344 -9.72 -12.35 12.10
C GLY A 344 -9.66 -13.57 11.17
N ARG A 345 -8.91 -13.52 10.05
CA ARG A 345 -8.77 -14.60 9.06
C ARG A 345 -7.35 -14.69 8.51
N SER A 346 -7.01 -15.74 7.78
CA SER A 346 -5.73 -15.76 7.07
C SER A 346 -5.64 -14.61 6.06
N THR A 347 -4.51 -13.91 6.06
CA THR A 347 -4.24 -12.78 5.16
C THR A 347 -3.02 -13.01 4.27
N TRP A 348 -2.33 -14.15 4.43
CA TRP A 348 -1.12 -14.52 3.68
C TRP A 348 -1.04 -16.03 3.50
#